data_AF-A0A836BF36-F1
#
_entry.id   AF-A0A836BF36-F1
#
_cell.length_a   1.000
_cell.length_b   1.000
_cell.length_c   1.000
_cell.angle_alpha   90.00
_cell.angle_beta   90.00
_cell.angle_gamma   90.00
#
_symmetry.space_group_name_H-M   'P 1'
#
loop_
_entity.id
_entity.type
_entity.pdbx_description
1 polymer ?
#
loop_
_entity_poly.entity_id
_entity_poly.type
_entity_poly.pdbx_seq_one_letter_code
_entity_poly.pdbx_strand_id
1 'polypeptide(L)'
;MRAITSFCLLALVVSMVFSGIPISVEAQADPNILLKIASQAQKQIETQISNQQVSDEVQKLFEEGSAEVDSLKDSLENDDISSARNHFLSAMKIFKKISQMILERPTVGTAISVSNTAYSLSSDLERMVKFLSKLKTIAEKHDSGIDFSEIDRLISITKSNIYDGNFDETKKNIVQIKRLLSDIKTTLVAQANESKTARAKDFAQKHLEKLANLIEKVKNLEGIDPSQIQEAERILSEAKNLLSDGNTDEAFNLLRTLSELVKKLRS
;
A
#
# COMPACT_ATOMS: atom_id res chain seq x y z
N MET A 1 -12.52 -9.68 -26.36
CA MET A 1 -12.87 -8.76 -25.25
C MET A 1 -12.46 -9.40 -23.93
N ARG A 2 -12.03 -8.56 -22.98
CA ARG A 2 -11.74 -8.82 -21.55
C ARG A 2 -10.34 -9.32 -21.17
N ALA A 3 -9.46 -8.36 -20.85
CA ALA A 3 -8.45 -8.46 -19.77
C ALA A 3 -7.79 -7.09 -19.45
N ILE A 4 -8.57 -5.99 -19.34
CA ILE A 4 -7.99 -4.63 -19.17
C ILE A 4 -8.11 -4.10 -17.72
N THR A 5 -8.87 -4.71 -16.83
CA THR A 5 -9.17 -4.11 -15.52
C THR A 5 -8.27 -4.52 -14.35
N SER A 6 -7.16 -5.25 -14.57
CA SER A 6 -6.41 -5.83 -13.43
C SER A 6 -5.21 -5.01 -12.91
N PHE A 7 -4.86 -3.87 -13.53
CA PHE A 7 -3.67 -3.10 -13.12
C PHE A 7 -3.93 -1.83 -12.31
N CYS A 8 -5.14 -1.26 -12.36
CA CYS A 8 -5.51 -0.14 -11.48
C CYS A 8 -5.80 -0.60 -10.03
N LEU A 9 -6.26 -1.85 -9.85
CA LEU A 9 -6.50 -2.43 -8.51
C LEU A 9 -5.22 -2.77 -7.75
N LEU A 10 -4.09 -2.94 -8.44
CA LEU A 10 -2.80 -3.30 -7.84
C LEU A 10 -2.18 -2.14 -7.04
N ALA A 11 -2.47 -0.89 -7.40
CA ALA A 11 -2.08 0.29 -6.60
C ALA A 11 -3.02 0.51 -5.39
N LEU A 12 -4.27 0.06 -5.48
CA LEU A 12 -5.32 0.31 -4.49
C LEU A 12 -5.32 -0.72 -3.35
N VAL A 13 -5.03 -2.00 -3.62
CA VAL A 13 -4.98 -3.05 -2.58
C VAL A 13 -3.71 -2.97 -1.73
N VAL A 14 -2.68 -2.26 -2.20
CA VAL A 14 -1.37 -2.16 -1.53
C VAL A 14 -1.29 -1.00 -0.53
N SER A 15 -2.23 -0.06 -0.55
CA SER A 15 -2.31 1.04 0.43
C SER A 15 -3.00 0.66 1.74
N MET A 16 -3.75 -0.45 1.79
CA MET A 16 -4.52 -0.85 2.99
C MET A 16 -3.73 -1.65 4.04
N VAL A 17 -2.46 -2.00 3.81
CA VAL A 17 -1.70 -2.88 4.74
C VAL A 17 -0.60 -2.13 5.52
N PHE A 18 -0.37 -0.85 5.25
CA PHE A 18 0.54 -0.02 6.05
C PHE A 18 -0.18 1.24 6.52
N SER A 19 -0.69 1.19 7.75
CA SER A 19 -1.02 2.38 8.53
C SER A 19 0.25 3.21 8.71
N GLY A 20 0.35 4.31 7.97
CA GLY A 20 1.50 5.22 8.04
C GLY A 20 1.54 6.41 7.08
N ILE A 21 0.62 6.54 6.11
CA ILE A 21 0.53 7.74 5.25
C ILE A 21 -0.95 8.17 5.20
N PRO A 22 -1.29 9.44 5.49
CA PRO A 22 -2.65 9.93 5.33
C PRO A 22 -2.99 9.99 3.84
N ILE A 23 -3.80 9.04 3.38
CA ILE A 23 -4.57 9.22 2.16
C ILE A 23 -5.89 9.85 2.60
N SER A 24 -6.18 11.05 2.12
CA SER A 24 -7.51 11.66 2.21
C SER A 24 -8.48 10.87 1.33
N VAL A 25 -8.94 9.74 1.86
CA VAL A 25 -10.16 9.07 1.41
C VAL A 25 -11.09 9.17 2.60
N GLU A 26 -12.08 10.05 2.49
CA GLU A 26 -13.26 10.06 3.35
C GLU A 26 -14.07 8.78 3.08
N ALA A 27 -13.49 7.63 3.44
CA ALA A 27 -14.30 6.50 3.82
C ALA A 27 -14.82 6.85 5.20
N GLN A 28 -16.12 7.10 5.30
CA GLN A 28 -16.83 7.29 6.56
C GLN A 28 -16.70 5.98 7.35
N ALA A 29 -15.56 5.82 8.04
CA ALA A 29 -15.38 4.81 9.04
C ALA A 29 -16.40 5.12 10.12
N ASP A 30 -17.32 4.19 10.35
CA ASP A 30 -18.32 4.28 11.41
C ASP A 30 -17.63 4.81 12.69
N PRO A 31 -17.97 6.03 13.14
CA PRO A 31 -17.30 6.67 14.28
C PRO A 31 -17.32 5.79 15.54
N ASN A 32 -18.30 4.89 15.67
CA ASN A 32 -18.43 3.94 16.77
C ASN A 32 -17.33 2.86 16.80
N ILE A 33 -16.60 2.65 15.69
CA ILE A 33 -15.45 1.73 15.65
C ILE A 33 -14.33 2.23 16.58
N LEU A 34 -14.13 3.55 16.68
CA LEU A 34 -13.11 4.14 17.56
C LEU A 34 -13.40 3.83 19.02
N LEU A 35 -14.66 4.01 19.44
CA LEU A 35 -15.12 3.68 20.79
C LEU A 35 -14.90 2.20 21.10
N LYS A 36 -15.28 1.31 20.18
CA LYS A 36 -15.10 -0.14 20.36
C LYS A 36 -13.63 -0.53 20.57
N ILE A 37 -12.71 0.06 19.79
CA ILE A 37 -11.27 -0.17 19.92
C ILE A 37 -10.77 0.35 21.27
N ALA A 38 -11.15 1.57 21.65
CA ALA A 38 -10.70 2.21 22.89
C ALA A 38 -11.21 1.46 24.13
N SER A 39 -12.49 1.10 24.18
CA SER A 39 -13.08 0.30 25.27
C SER A 39 -12.43 -1.09 25.39
N GLN A 40 -12.08 -1.72 24.27
CA GLN A 40 -11.39 -3.01 24.30
C GLN A 40 -9.97 -2.88 24.88
N ALA A 41 -9.24 -1.82 24.50
CA ALA A 41 -7.91 -1.53 25.05
C ALA A 41 -7.96 -1.22 26.55
N GLN A 42 -8.92 -0.38 26.98
CA GLN A 42 -9.18 -0.07 28.38
C GLN A 42 -9.41 -1.34 29.20
N LYS A 43 -10.32 -2.22 28.77
CA LYS A 43 -10.63 -3.49 29.46
C LYS A 43 -9.42 -4.42 29.56
N GLN A 44 -8.58 -4.47 28.53
CA GLN A 44 -7.36 -5.28 28.55
C GLN A 44 -6.35 -4.74 29.59
N ILE A 45 -6.18 -3.42 29.64
CA ILE A 45 -5.28 -2.78 30.61
C ILE A 45 -5.82 -2.91 32.03
N GLU A 46 -7.13 -2.73 32.23
CA GLU A 46 -7.81 -2.95 33.52
C GLU A 46 -7.54 -4.37 34.06
N THR A 47 -7.65 -5.36 33.17
CA THR A 47 -7.34 -6.77 33.50
C THR A 47 -5.88 -6.93 33.90
N GLN A 48 -4.95 -6.28 33.19
CA GLN A 48 -3.51 -6.35 33.50
C GLN A 48 -3.17 -5.63 34.81
N ILE A 49 -3.81 -4.50 35.10
CA ILE A 49 -3.63 -3.74 36.33
C ILE A 49 -4.20 -4.49 37.53
N SER A 50 -5.38 -5.10 37.40
CA SER A 50 -6.04 -5.81 38.50
C SER A 50 -5.31 -7.09 38.92
N ASN A 51 -4.53 -7.69 38.01
CA ASN A 51 -3.84 -8.96 38.24
C ASN A 51 -2.44 -8.82 38.88
N GLN A 52 -1.96 -7.61 39.14
CA GLN A 52 -0.64 -7.37 39.74
C GLN A 52 -0.58 -6.02 40.47
N GLN A 53 0.33 -5.87 41.42
CA GLN A 53 0.53 -4.57 42.07
C GLN A 53 1.17 -3.57 41.10
N VAL A 54 0.39 -2.58 40.65
CA VAL A 54 0.87 -1.46 39.83
C VAL A 54 1.29 -0.26 40.70
N SER A 55 1.91 0.75 40.10
CA SER A 55 2.30 1.98 40.79
C SER A 55 1.18 2.99 40.66
N ASP A 56 1.14 3.94 41.60
CA ASP A 56 0.17 5.03 41.58
C ASP A 56 0.20 5.81 40.24
N GLU A 57 1.37 5.93 39.59
CA GLU A 57 1.48 6.55 38.27
C GLU A 57 0.73 5.76 37.18
N VAL A 58 0.79 4.42 37.21
CA VAL A 58 0.05 3.58 36.26
C VAL A 58 -1.45 3.66 36.51
N GLN A 59 -1.86 3.72 37.78
CA GLN A 59 -3.27 3.84 38.15
C GLN A 59 -3.84 5.20 37.73
N LYS A 60 -3.12 6.29 37.99
CA LYS A 60 -3.47 7.63 37.54
C LYS A 60 -3.57 7.73 36.02
N LEU A 61 -2.59 7.19 35.28
CA LEU A 61 -2.65 7.15 33.82
C LEU A 61 -3.84 6.32 33.32
N PHE A 62 -4.21 5.25 34.01
CA PHE A 62 -5.38 4.45 33.64
C PHE A 62 -6.69 5.21 33.83
N GLU A 63 -6.81 5.98 34.91
CA GLU A 63 -7.94 6.89 35.14
C GLU A 63 -8.01 7.98 34.05
N GLU A 64 -6.88 8.63 33.73
CA GLU A 64 -6.78 9.64 32.67
C GLU A 64 -7.18 9.05 31.30
N GLY A 65 -6.66 7.87 30.95
CA GLY A 65 -7.01 7.18 29.72
C GLY A 65 -8.47 6.77 29.66
N SER A 66 -9.06 6.37 30.79
CA SER A 66 -10.49 6.03 30.90
C SER A 66 -11.38 7.27 30.70
N ALA A 67 -11.01 8.40 31.28
CA ALA A 67 -11.72 9.66 31.10
C ALA A 67 -11.70 10.14 29.62
N GLU A 68 -10.63 9.87 28.89
CA GLU A 68 -10.56 10.12 27.44
C GLU A 68 -11.48 9.18 26.64
N VAL A 69 -11.67 7.93 27.08
CA VAL A 69 -12.67 7.02 26.46
C VAL A 69 -14.10 7.51 26.70
N ASP A 70 -14.39 8.01 27.90
CA ASP A 70 -15.69 8.61 28.22
C ASP A 70 -15.92 9.88 27.39
N SER A 71 -14.91 10.76 27.28
CA SER A 71 -14.98 11.98 26.46
C SER A 71 -15.12 11.67 24.96
N LEU A 72 -14.50 10.59 24.48
CA LEU A 72 -14.71 10.05 23.14
C LEU A 72 -16.17 9.64 22.93
N LYS A 73 -16.74 8.90 23.88
CA LYS A 73 -18.15 8.47 23.83
C LYS A 73 -19.09 9.68 23.81
N ASP A 74 -18.89 10.64 24.70
CA ASP A 74 -19.70 11.85 24.78
C ASP A 74 -19.61 12.67 23.48
N SER A 75 -18.41 12.78 22.89
CA SER A 75 -18.23 13.48 21.61
C SER A 75 -18.95 12.77 20.46
N LEU A 76 -18.97 11.44 20.45
CA LEU A 76 -19.72 10.66 19.46
C LEU A 76 -21.23 10.80 19.64
N GLU A 77 -21.74 10.84 20.87
CA GLU A 77 -23.16 11.05 21.18
C GLU A 77 -23.65 12.46 20.78
N ASN A 78 -22.73 13.44 20.73
CA ASN A 78 -23.00 14.83 20.31
C ASN A 78 -22.61 15.12 18.84
N ASP A 79 -22.32 14.09 18.03
CA ASP A 79 -21.87 14.20 16.63
C ASP A 79 -20.59 15.06 16.42
N ASP A 80 -19.79 15.30 17.46
CA ASP A 80 -18.50 16.00 17.37
C ASP A 80 -17.38 15.02 16.99
N ILE A 81 -17.33 14.71 15.70
CA ILE A 81 -16.36 13.76 15.13
C ILE A 81 -14.90 14.21 15.30
N SER A 82 -14.65 15.53 15.35
CA SER A 82 -13.30 16.06 15.49
C SER A 82 -12.77 15.83 16.90
N SER A 83 -13.57 16.17 17.90
CA SER A 83 -13.24 15.93 19.31
C SER A 83 -13.15 14.43 19.60
N ALA A 84 -14.08 13.63 19.06
CA ALA A 84 -14.04 12.17 19.18
C ALA A 84 -12.70 11.58 18.71
N ARG A 85 -12.20 12.00 17.54
CA ARG A 85 -10.89 11.54 17.02
C ARG A 85 -9.74 11.95 17.94
N ASN A 86 -9.77 13.17 18.49
CA ASN A 86 -8.73 13.65 19.39
C ASN A 86 -8.71 12.84 20.70
N HIS A 87 -9.87 12.64 21.32
CA HIS A 87 -10.02 11.85 22.54
C HIS A 87 -9.59 10.39 22.34
N PHE A 88 -9.93 9.79 21.20
CA PHE A 88 -9.43 8.46 20.82
C PHE A 88 -7.90 8.41 20.77
N LEU A 89 -7.24 9.36 20.10
CA LEU A 89 -5.78 9.37 19.98
C LEU A 89 -5.11 9.59 21.35
N SER A 90 -5.67 10.47 22.19
CA SER A 90 -5.21 10.69 23.56
C SER A 90 -5.30 9.42 24.40
N ALA A 91 -6.47 8.77 24.44
CA ALA A 91 -6.68 7.51 25.15
C ALA A 91 -5.66 6.44 24.69
N MET A 92 -5.53 6.22 23.38
CA MET A 92 -4.63 5.21 22.84
C MET A 92 -3.15 5.49 23.12
N LYS A 93 -2.74 6.76 23.18
CA LYS A 93 -1.37 7.16 23.55
C LYS A 93 -1.09 6.86 25.02
N ILE A 94 -2.05 7.14 25.90
CA ILE A 94 -1.95 6.83 27.34
C ILE A 94 -1.90 5.32 27.56
N PHE A 95 -2.81 4.57 26.95
CA PHE A 95 -2.85 3.10 27.03
C PHE A 95 -1.57 2.43 26.50
N LYS A 96 -0.98 2.98 25.43
CA LYS A 96 0.35 2.55 24.97
C LYS A 96 1.43 2.80 26.02
N LYS A 97 1.43 3.97 26.67
CA LYS A 97 2.40 4.31 27.73
C LYS A 97 2.26 3.38 28.93
N ILE A 98 1.04 3.11 29.39
CA ILE A 98 0.77 2.14 30.46
C ILE A 98 1.29 0.76 30.10
N SER A 99 1.02 0.29 28.88
CA SER A 99 1.49 -1.01 28.40
C SER A 99 3.02 -1.11 28.43
N GLN A 100 3.73 -0.04 28.10
CA GLN A 100 5.19 0.03 28.17
C GLN A 100 5.69 0.01 29.63
N MET A 101 5.07 0.80 30.51
CA MET A 101 5.42 0.85 31.94
C MET A 101 5.15 -0.47 32.66
N ILE A 102 4.13 -1.21 32.24
CA ILE A 102 3.86 -2.57 32.74
C ILE A 102 4.94 -3.54 32.24
N LEU A 103 5.37 -3.42 30.99
CA LEU A 103 6.40 -4.27 30.38
C LEU A 103 7.80 -4.02 30.94
N GLU A 104 8.09 -2.80 31.40
CA GLU A 104 9.40 -2.38 31.93
C GLU A 104 9.60 -2.68 33.43
N ARG A 105 8.60 -3.24 34.13
CA ARG A 105 8.80 -3.71 35.51
C ARG A 105 9.58 -5.03 35.52
N PRO A 106 10.61 -5.17 36.38
CA PRO A 106 11.15 -6.49 36.71
C PRO A 106 10.15 -7.20 37.62
N THR A 107 9.18 -7.90 37.04
CA THR A 107 8.31 -8.81 37.80
C THR A 107 8.99 -10.17 37.95
N VAL A 108 9.09 -10.63 39.19
CA VAL A 108 9.31 -12.04 39.52
C VAL A 108 8.10 -12.81 38.96
N GLY A 109 8.23 -13.31 37.73
CA GLY A 109 7.10 -13.84 36.97
C GLY A 109 7.47 -14.23 35.54
N THR A 110 8.58 -14.96 35.39
CA THR A 110 9.30 -15.24 34.14
C THR A 110 8.49 -16.01 33.06
N ALA A 111 7.30 -16.53 33.37
CA ALA A 111 6.52 -17.35 32.43
C ALA A 111 5.42 -16.59 31.66
N ILE A 112 4.75 -15.60 32.26
CA ILE A 112 3.57 -14.95 31.66
C ILE A 112 3.96 -13.82 30.70
N SER A 113 4.98 -13.01 31.06
CA SER A 113 5.51 -11.90 30.22
C SER A 113 6.20 -12.40 28.94
N VAL A 114 6.88 -13.54 29.04
CA VAL A 114 7.48 -14.28 27.90
C VAL A 114 6.40 -14.76 26.92
N SER A 115 5.26 -15.25 27.41
CA SER A 115 4.17 -15.76 26.55
C SER A 115 3.48 -14.66 25.73
N ASN A 116 3.23 -13.48 26.32
CA ASN A 116 2.60 -12.35 25.61
C ASN A 116 3.54 -11.73 24.57
N THR A 117 4.84 -11.68 24.87
CA THR A 117 5.87 -11.19 23.93
C THR A 117 6.03 -12.16 22.77
N ALA A 118 6.12 -13.47 23.04
CA ALA A 118 6.16 -14.51 22.01
C ALA A 118 4.90 -14.48 21.12
N TYR A 119 3.71 -14.33 21.72
CA TYR A 119 2.45 -14.28 20.97
C TYR A 119 2.36 -13.06 20.05
N SER A 120 2.74 -11.88 20.52
CA SER A 120 2.72 -10.66 19.69
C SER A 120 3.72 -10.73 18.54
N LEU A 121 4.96 -11.18 18.80
CA LEU A 121 5.98 -11.37 17.76
C LEU A 121 5.60 -12.46 16.74
N SER A 122 4.94 -13.53 17.18
CA SER A 122 4.41 -14.57 16.29
C SER A 122 3.30 -14.04 15.40
N SER A 123 2.34 -13.30 15.94
CA SER A 123 1.27 -12.66 15.15
C SER A 123 1.83 -11.68 14.11
N ASP A 124 2.83 -10.87 14.49
CA ASP A 124 3.48 -9.95 13.57
C ASP A 124 4.19 -10.70 12.43
N LEU A 125 4.93 -11.76 12.77
CA LEU A 125 5.60 -12.60 11.79
C LEU A 125 4.60 -13.27 10.84
N GLU A 126 3.48 -13.77 11.34
CA GLU A 126 2.43 -14.37 10.50
C GLU A 126 1.85 -13.39 9.48
N ARG A 127 1.61 -12.14 9.87
CA ARG A 127 1.15 -11.09 8.96
C ARG A 127 2.18 -10.84 7.86
N MET A 128 3.46 -10.82 8.21
CA MET A 128 4.57 -10.66 7.26
C MET A 128 4.68 -11.85 6.32
N VAL A 129 4.54 -13.10 6.80
CA VAL A 129 4.51 -14.30 5.97
C VAL A 129 3.35 -14.28 4.98
N LYS A 130 2.15 -13.88 5.41
CA LYS A 130 0.99 -13.72 4.53
C LYS A 130 1.24 -12.65 3.46
N PHE A 131 1.90 -11.55 3.83
CA PHE A 131 2.26 -10.51 2.86
C PHE A 131 3.32 -10.99 1.86
N LEU A 132 4.37 -11.67 2.32
CA LEU A 132 5.38 -12.29 1.47
C LEU A 132 4.75 -13.25 0.45
N SER A 133 3.82 -14.11 0.89
CA SER A 133 3.10 -15.03 0.01
C SER A 133 2.37 -14.28 -1.12
N LYS A 134 1.72 -13.15 -0.83
CA LYS A 134 1.11 -12.31 -1.86
C LYS A 134 2.14 -11.75 -2.83
N LEU A 135 3.29 -11.29 -2.33
CA LEU A 135 4.36 -10.77 -3.18
C LEU A 135 4.95 -11.87 -4.09
N LYS A 136 5.13 -13.10 -3.58
CA LYS A 136 5.55 -14.26 -4.37
C LYS A 136 4.58 -14.58 -5.49
N THR A 137 3.27 -14.62 -5.21
CA THR A 137 2.26 -14.84 -6.25
C THR A 137 2.30 -13.76 -7.33
N ILE A 138 2.53 -12.50 -6.96
CA ILE A 138 2.68 -11.40 -7.93
C ILE A 138 3.96 -11.60 -8.75
N ALA A 139 5.09 -11.89 -8.10
CA ALA A 139 6.37 -12.13 -8.74
C ALA A 139 6.31 -13.29 -9.75
N GLU A 140 5.74 -14.43 -9.38
CA GLU A 140 5.55 -15.60 -10.23
C GLU A 140 4.65 -15.28 -11.43
N LYS A 141 3.52 -14.61 -11.20
CA LYS A 141 2.58 -14.23 -12.27
C LYS A 141 3.21 -13.33 -13.33
N HIS A 142 4.24 -12.58 -12.95
CA HIS A 142 4.91 -11.60 -13.80
C HIS A 142 6.35 -11.97 -14.14
N ASP A 143 6.78 -13.20 -13.85
CA ASP A 143 8.13 -13.72 -14.09
C ASP A 143 9.24 -12.76 -13.66
N SER A 144 9.11 -12.23 -12.43
CA SER A 144 9.88 -11.06 -12.00
C SER A 144 11.35 -11.33 -11.66
N GLY A 145 11.77 -12.61 -11.64
CA GLY A 145 13.14 -13.04 -11.33
C GLY A 145 13.64 -12.72 -9.93
N ILE A 146 12.75 -12.35 -8.99
CA ILE A 146 13.14 -11.98 -7.62
C ILE A 146 13.50 -13.23 -6.82
N ASP A 147 14.67 -13.21 -6.17
CA ASP A 147 15.09 -14.24 -5.23
C ASP A 147 14.49 -13.98 -3.82
N PHE A 148 13.80 -14.98 -3.30
CA PHE A 148 13.18 -14.95 -1.97
C PHE A 148 13.95 -15.73 -0.91
N SER A 149 15.08 -16.35 -1.28
CA SER A 149 15.82 -17.28 -0.41
C SER A 149 16.26 -16.62 0.90
N GLU A 150 16.73 -15.37 0.85
CA GLU A 150 17.19 -14.65 2.04
C GLU A 150 16.06 -14.35 3.02
N ILE A 151 14.92 -13.86 2.52
CA ILE A 151 13.77 -13.56 3.39
C ILE A 151 13.13 -14.84 3.95
N ASP A 152 13.11 -15.92 3.18
CA ASP A 152 12.63 -17.23 3.64
C ASP A 152 13.52 -17.79 4.75
N ARG A 153 14.84 -17.70 4.59
CA ARG A 153 15.81 -18.08 5.62
C ARG A 153 15.61 -17.26 6.89
N LEU A 154 15.49 -15.94 6.76
CA LEU A 154 15.33 -15.04 7.91
C LEU A 154 14.00 -15.28 8.65
N ILE A 155 12.91 -15.57 7.94
CA ILE A 155 11.65 -15.99 8.54
C ILE A 155 11.82 -17.30 9.32
N SER A 156 12.54 -18.28 8.76
CA SER A 156 12.80 -19.56 9.44
C SER A 156 13.59 -19.35 10.74
N ILE A 157 14.64 -18.54 10.70
CA ILE A 157 15.44 -18.19 11.89
C ILE A 157 14.57 -17.48 12.93
N THR A 158 13.71 -16.56 12.50
CA THR A 158 12.82 -15.81 13.40
C THR A 158 11.80 -16.71 14.09
N LYS A 159 11.26 -17.71 13.38
CA LYS A 159 10.37 -18.72 14.00
C LYS A 159 11.08 -19.52 15.09
N SER A 160 12.32 -19.94 14.84
CA SER A 160 13.13 -20.63 15.87
C SER A 160 13.38 -19.72 17.07
N ASN A 161 13.80 -18.48 16.83
CA ASN A 161 14.07 -17.52 17.92
C ASN A 161 12.83 -17.21 18.77
N ILE A 162 11.63 -17.23 18.19
CA ILE A 162 10.37 -17.11 18.96
C ILE A 162 10.15 -18.34 19.83
N TYR A 163 10.37 -19.54 19.29
CA TYR A 163 10.24 -20.79 20.03
C TYR A 163 11.27 -20.89 21.18
N ASP A 164 12.51 -20.48 20.91
CA ASP A 164 13.64 -20.53 21.84
C ASP A 164 13.63 -19.38 22.86
N GLY A 165 12.70 -18.42 22.75
CA GLY A 165 12.61 -17.26 23.65
C GLY A 165 13.66 -16.17 23.42
N ASN A 166 14.36 -16.20 22.29
CA ASN A 166 15.39 -15.23 21.88
C ASN A 166 14.75 -13.93 21.37
N PHE A 167 14.07 -13.18 22.24
CA PHE A 167 13.21 -12.06 21.83
C PHE A 167 13.95 -10.84 21.29
N ASP A 168 15.15 -10.53 21.77
CA ASP A 168 15.91 -9.39 21.27
C ASP A 168 16.40 -9.62 19.84
N GLU A 169 16.84 -10.85 19.55
CA GLU A 169 17.21 -11.24 18.20
C GLU A 169 15.98 -11.36 17.29
N THR A 170 14.85 -11.83 17.83
CA THR A 170 13.57 -11.82 17.13
C THR A 170 13.16 -10.41 16.71
N LYS A 171 13.26 -9.41 17.60
CA LYS A 171 12.92 -8.01 17.28
C LYS A 171 13.79 -7.47 16.16
N LYS A 172 15.11 -7.75 16.17
CA LYS A 172 16.02 -7.34 15.08
C LYS A 172 15.64 -8.00 13.76
N ASN A 173 15.40 -9.31 13.77
CA ASN A 173 15.02 -10.05 12.56
C ASN A 173 13.70 -9.53 11.98
N ILE A 174 12.72 -9.21 12.83
CA ILE A 174 11.45 -8.60 12.41
C ILE A 174 11.68 -7.26 11.69
N VAL A 175 12.58 -6.41 12.19
CA VAL A 175 12.92 -5.14 11.51
C VAL A 175 13.57 -5.40 10.15
N GLN A 176 14.45 -6.40 10.04
CA GLN A 176 15.10 -6.75 8.78
C GLN A 176 14.13 -7.38 7.77
N ILE A 177 13.22 -8.26 8.22
CA ILE A 177 12.13 -8.81 7.39
C ILE A 177 11.28 -7.66 6.82
N LYS A 178 10.92 -6.66 7.63
CA LYS A 178 10.15 -5.50 7.16
C LYS A 178 10.88 -4.72 6.05
N ARG A 179 12.19 -4.54 6.16
CA ARG A 179 13.00 -3.87 5.13
C ARG A 179 12.99 -4.67 3.83
N LEU A 180 13.31 -5.96 3.89
CA LEU A 180 13.29 -6.85 2.72
C LEU A 180 11.93 -6.88 2.03
N LEU A 181 10.82 -6.94 2.79
CA LEU A 181 9.46 -6.85 2.22
C LEU A 181 9.21 -5.54 1.48
N SER A 182 9.72 -4.42 2.02
CA SER A 182 9.60 -3.11 1.40
C SER A 182 10.40 -3.03 0.10
N ASP A 183 11.61 -3.59 0.08
CA ASP A 183 12.49 -3.59 -1.09
C ASP A 183 11.92 -4.46 -2.21
N ILE A 184 11.43 -5.66 -1.88
CA ILE A 184 10.72 -6.54 -2.83
C ILE A 184 9.51 -5.82 -3.42
N LYS A 185 8.67 -5.20 -2.57
CA LYS A 185 7.50 -4.45 -3.03
C LYS A 185 7.89 -3.32 -3.99
N THR A 186 8.90 -2.53 -3.62
CA THR A 186 9.37 -1.40 -4.44
C THR A 186 9.87 -1.87 -5.79
N THR A 187 10.63 -2.97 -5.81
CA THR A 187 11.13 -3.60 -7.04
C THR A 187 9.99 -4.06 -7.94
N LEU A 188 8.99 -4.77 -7.38
CA LEU A 188 7.82 -5.21 -8.14
C LEU A 188 7.02 -4.03 -8.73
N VAL A 189 6.88 -2.94 -7.98
CA VAL A 189 6.21 -1.72 -8.47
C VAL A 189 7.00 -1.08 -9.61
N ALA A 190 8.32 -1.00 -9.50
CA ALA A 190 9.18 -0.47 -10.56
C ALA A 190 9.08 -1.29 -11.85
N GLN A 191 9.22 -2.62 -11.76
CA GLN A 191 9.06 -3.53 -12.90
C GLN A 191 7.67 -3.45 -13.53
N ALA A 192 6.62 -3.35 -12.70
CA ALA A 192 5.26 -3.16 -13.16
C ALA A 192 5.09 -1.85 -13.96
N ASN A 193 5.71 -0.76 -13.51
CA ASN A 193 5.68 0.52 -14.21
C ASN A 193 6.47 0.49 -15.52
N GLU A 194 7.65 -0.13 -15.53
CA GLU A 194 8.43 -0.34 -16.74
C GLU A 194 7.65 -1.16 -17.78
N SER A 195 7.00 -2.24 -17.34
CA SER A 195 6.13 -3.05 -18.21
C SER A 195 4.94 -2.26 -18.76
N LYS A 196 4.33 -1.36 -17.96
CA LYS A 196 3.27 -0.46 -18.44
C LYS A 196 3.78 0.47 -19.52
N THR A 197 4.95 1.09 -19.34
CA THR A 197 5.57 1.98 -20.32
C THR A 197 5.89 1.23 -21.61
N ALA A 198 6.47 0.03 -21.52
CA ALA A 198 6.75 -0.81 -22.68
C ALA A 198 5.48 -1.17 -23.46
N ARG A 199 4.40 -1.54 -22.75
CA ARG A 199 3.09 -1.84 -23.38
C ARG A 199 2.44 -0.61 -24.00
N ALA A 200 2.53 0.55 -23.35
CA ALA A 200 2.04 1.81 -23.88
C ALA A 200 2.76 2.17 -25.18
N LYS A 201 4.09 1.99 -25.22
CA LYS A 201 4.91 2.16 -26.42
C LYS A 201 4.52 1.19 -27.54
N ASP A 202 4.39 -0.12 -27.25
CA ASP A 202 3.95 -1.13 -28.23
C ASP A 202 2.56 -0.81 -28.79
N PHE A 203 1.62 -0.39 -27.94
CA PHE A 203 0.29 0.01 -28.39
C PHE A 203 0.34 1.24 -29.31
N ALA A 204 1.09 2.27 -28.92
CA ALA A 204 1.24 3.48 -29.71
C ALA A 204 1.91 3.19 -31.07
N GLN A 205 2.93 2.33 -31.10
CA GLN A 205 3.59 1.90 -32.34
C GLN A 205 2.62 1.16 -33.27
N LYS A 206 1.85 0.19 -32.76
CA LYS A 206 0.81 -0.50 -33.54
C LYS A 206 -0.26 0.46 -34.05
N HIS A 207 -0.60 1.49 -33.29
CA HIS A 207 -1.57 2.50 -33.73
C HIS A 207 -0.99 3.40 -34.82
N LEU A 208 0.28 3.81 -34.67
CA LEU A 208 1.02 4.57 -35.67
C LEU A 208 1.11 3.81 -37.00
N GLU A 209 1.44 2.53 -36.99
CA GLU A 209 1.48 1.68 -38.20
C GLU A 209 0.12 1.61 -38.90
N LYS A 210 -0.98 1.51 -38.14
CA LYS A 210 -2.33 1.52 -38.71
C LYS A 210 -2.64 2.86 -39.38
N LEU A 211 -2.31 3.98 -38.75
CA LEU A 211 -2.53 5.32 -39.30
C LEU A 211 -1.67 5.56 -40.54
N ALA A 212 -0.38 5.17 -40.52
CA ALA A 212 0.50 5.23 -41.68
C ALA A 212 -0.09 4.47 -42.89
N ASN A 213 -0.55 3.24 -42.66
CA ASN A 213 -1.20 2.44 -43.70
C ASN A 213 -2.50 3.07 -44.23
N LEU A 214 -3.24 3.82 -43.40
CA LEU A 214 -4.45 4.52 -43.84
C LEU A 214 -4.10 5.75 -44.67
N ILE A 215 -3.12 6.54 -44.26
CA ILE A 215 -2.61 7.71 -45.01
C ILE A 215 -2.13 7.27 -46.39
N GLU A 216 -1.36 6.19 -46.47
CA GLU A 216 -0.86 5.62 -47.73
C GLU A 216 -1.99 5.23 -48.69
N LYS A 217 -3.11 4.74 -48.16
CA LYS A 217 -4.28 4.36 -48.97
C LYS A 217 -5.05 5.57 -49.51
N VAL A 218 -5.08 6.66 -48.75
CA VAL A 218 -5.87 7.84 -49.12
C VAL A 218 -5.09 8.87 -49.92
N LYS A 219 -3.75 8.92 -49.82
CA LYS A 219 -2.93 9.97 -50.45
C LYS A 219 -3.02 10.04 -51.98
N ASN A 220 -3.46 8.96 -52.63
CA ASN A 220 -3.59 8.86 -54.09
C ASN A 220 -5.06 8.92 -54.56
N LEU A 221 -6.02 9.18 -53.66
CA LEU A 221 -7.43 9.30 -54.03
C LEU A 221 -7.71 10.68 -54.65
N GLU A 222 -8.51 10.70 -55.71
CA GLU A 222 -8.99 11.95 -56.31
C GLU A 222 -9.88 12.73 -55.33
N GLY A 223 -9.71 14.05 -55.30
CA GLY A 223 -10.50 14.96 -54.46
C GLY A 223 -9.92 15.24 -53.08
N ILE A 224 -8.78 14.65 -52.72
CA ILE A 224 -8.09 14.94 -51.46
C ILE A 224 -7.09 16.08 -51.64
N ASP A 225 -7.13 17.05 -50.72
CA ASP A 225 -6.20 18.18 -50.68
C ASP A 225 -4.78 17.70 -50.29
N PRO A 226 -3.78 17.90 -51.17
CA PRO A 226 -2.39 17.53 -50.89
C PRO A 226 -1.82 18.14 -49.61
N SER A 227 -2.29 19.33 -49.20
CA SER A 227 -1.83 19.99 -47.98
C SER A 227 -2.26 19.23 -46.71
N GLN A 228 -3.42 18.57 -46.73
CA GLN A 228 -3.90 17.76 -45.61
C GLN A 228 -3.14 16.44 -45.49
N ILE A 229 -2.72 15.85 -46.62
CA ILE A 229 -1.83 14.68 -46.63
C ILE A 229 -0.47 15.05 -46.06
N GLN A 230 0.09 16.19 -46.47
CA GLN A 230 1.38 16.65 -46.00
C GLN A 230 1.38 16.93 -44.49
N GLU A 231 0.30 17.49 -43.96
CA GLU A 231 0.12 17.68 -42.52
C GLU A 231 -0.02 16.34 -41.77
N ALA A 232 -0.74 15.37 -42.34
CA ALA A 232 -0.85 14.03 -41.75
C ALA A 232 0.50 13.31 -41.69
N GLU A 233 1.31 13.39 -42.75
CA GLU A 233 2.66 12.82 -42.80
C GLU A 233 3.61 13.52 -41.82
N ARG A 234 3.50 14.84 -41.67
CA ARG A 234 4.28 15.62 -40.69
C ARG A 234 3.98 15.15 -39.26
N ILE A 235 2.70 15.08 -38.88
CA ILE A 235 2.28 14.61 -37.55
C ILE A 235 2.69 13.15 -37.33
N LEU A 236 2.58 12.29 -38.36
CA LEU A 236 3.02 10.90 -38.31
C LEU A 236 4.52 10.79 -37.99
N SER A 237 5.35 11.59 -38.66
CA SER A 237 6.80 11.61 -38.43
C SER A 237 7.14 12.14 -37.04
N GLU A 238 6.46 13.19 -36.58
CA GLU A 238 6.67 13.77 -35.26
C GLU A 238 6.29 12.79 -34.15
N ALA A 239 5.13 12.12 -34.27
CA ALA A 239 4.73 11.07 -33.33
C ALA A 239 5.71 9.89 -33.30
N LYS A 240 6.28 9.51 -34.46
CA LYS A 240 7.29 8.44 -34.54
C LYS A 240 8.58 8.81 -33.81
N ASN A 241 9.03 10.06 -33.92
CA ASN A 241 10.21 10.56 -33.23
C ASN A 241 9.98 10.58 -31.71
N LEU A 242 8.85 11.13 -31.25
CA LEU A 242 8.50 11.13 -29.82
C LEU A 242 8.43 9.73 -29.21
N LEU A 243 7.91 8.72 -29.93
CA LEU A 243 7.92 7.33 -29.47
C LEU A 243 9.32 6.73 -29.41
N SER A 244 10.20 7.13 -30.33
CA SER A 244 11.60 6.70 -30.34
C SER A 244 12.36 7.28 -29.14
N ASP A 245 12.08 8.54 -28.82
CA ASP A 245 12.69 9.29 -27.70
C ASP A 245 12.09 8.93 -26.33
N GLY A 246 11.01 8.15 -26.29
CA GLY A 246 10.35 7.71 -25.05
C GLY A 246 9.26 8.65 -24.52
N ASN A 247 9.00 9.76 -25.22
CA ASN A 247 7.95 10.74 -24.91
C ASN A 247 6.56 10.22 -25.29
N THR A 248 6.12 9.18 -24.58
CA THR A 248 4.96 8.37 -24.96
C THR A 248 3.64 9.16 -24.83
N ASP A 249 3.51 10.04 -23.84
CA ASP A 249 2.29 10.85 -23.62
C ASP A 249 2.08 11.90 -24.72
N GLU A 250 3.13 12.59 -25.12
CA GLU A 250 3.10 13.57 -26.22
C GLU A 250 2.82 12.87 -27.55
N ALA A 251 3.43 11.70 -27.77
CA ALA A 251 3.12 10.87 -28.93
C ALA A 251 1.64 10.46 -28.99
N PHE A 252 1.02 10.09 -27.86
CA PHE A 252 -0.40 9.76 -27.81
C PHE A 252 -1.29 10.94 -28.20
N ASN A 253 -0.95 12.15 -27.77
CA ASN A 253 -1.69 13.36 -28.15
C ASN A 253 -1.62 13.61 -29.66
N LEU A 254 -0.45 13.47 -30.27
CA LEU A 254 -0.29 13.60 -31.73
C LEU A 254 -1.01 12.49 -32.49
N LEU A 255 -0.95 11.24 -32.01
CA LEU A 255 -1.67 10.12 -32.61
C LEU A 255 -3.19 10.33 -32.60
N ARG A 256 -3.74 10.94 -31.54
CA ARG A 256 -5.16 11.31 -31.48
C ARG A 256 -5.51 12.37 -32.53
N THR A 257 -4.70 13.43 -32.64
CA THR A 257 -4.87 14.47 -33.66
C THR A 257 -4.80 13.88 -35.07
N LEU A 258 -3.82 13.00 -35.32
CA LEU A 258 -3.66 12.30 -36.58
C LEU A 258 -4.87 11.42 -36.91
N SER A 259 -5.41 10.69 -35.92
CA SER A 259 -6.60 9.87 -36.10
C SER A 259 -7.81 10.69 -36.55
N GLU A 260 -8.02 11.89 -35.98
CA GLU A 260 -9.10 12.78 -36.42
C GLU A 260 -8.88 13.34 -37.83
N LEU A 261 -7.63 13.67 -38.18
CA LEU A 261 -7.29 14.13 -39.53
C LEU A 261 -7.50 13.02 -40.57
N VAL A 262 -6.99 11.81 -40.31
CA VAL A 262 -7.17 10.63 -41.17
C VAL A 262 -8.64 10.25 -41.32
N LYS A 263 -9.47 10.49 -40.30
CA LYS A 263 -10.92 10.27 -40.39
C LYS A 263 -11.58 11.25 -41.35
N LYS A 264 -11.19 12.54 -41.32
CA LYS A 264 -11.67 13.57 -42.27
C LYS A 264 -11.22 13.30 -43.70
N LEU A 265 -10.00 12.81 -43.88
CA LEU A 265 -9.47 12.43 -45.20
C LEU A 265 -10.23 11.26 -45.85
N ARG A 266 -11.01 10.52 -45.05
CA ARG A 266 -11.74 9.33 -45.51
C ARG A 266 -13.25 9.53 -45.64
N SER A 267 -13.76 10.68 -45.18
CA SER A 267 -15.18 11.06 -45.22
C SER A 267 -15.48 11.86 -46.47
#